data_AF-A0A2E0MUE5-F1
#
_entry.id   AF-A0A2E0MUE5-F1
#
_cell.length_a   1.000
_cell.length_b   1.000
_cell.length_c   1.000
_cell.angle_alpha   90.00
_cell.angle_beta   90.00
_cell.angle_gamma   90.00
#
_symmetry.space_group_name_H-M   'P 1'
#
loop_
_entity.id
_entity.type
_entity.pdbx_description
1 polymer ?
#
loop_
_entity_poly.entity_id
_entity_poly.type
_entity_poly.pdbx_seq_one_letter_code
_entity_poly.pdbx_strand_id
1 'polypeptide(L)'
;MSNREILDAMHNPALQENGYNDVVTQVDFRLSDHPNPRTARKRNIKNAIKALKPTKRPFYSPRRWFRGKYRHTKPNQCVIDGIDCMNADYGDLFDEYFRDPVTLQVKPFTPTAGVLPGRGRDLKGTYCPQHMMLYHNLMEWIEQEEEEDPGFFTKMAKKGVAFVPIMRTEKAPEHPLIVKWTPIFQEAMKDGIQILHYKNPISNENDITMLVFDNRVLAQTAPRSNTMSNMDMAEYYRIMEQMQGQRQ
;
A
#
# COMPACT_ATOMS: atom_id res chain seq x y z
N MET A 1 -17.76 19.35 -12.61
CA MET A 1 -16.56 20.18 -12.46
C MET A 1 -15.40 19.47 -13.12
N SER A 2 -14.66 20.14 -13.98
CA SER A 2 -13.46 19.57 -14.59
C SER A 2 -12.29 19.58 -13.60
N ASN A 3 -11.32 18.67 -13.73
CA ASN A 3 -10.13 18.62 -12.86
C ASN A 3 -9.33 19.94 -12.84
N ARG A 4 -9.49 20.78 -13.88
CA ARG A 4 -8.91 22.13 -13.94
C ARG A 4 -9.66 23.14 -13.08
N GLU A 5 -10.99 23.10 -13.05
CA GLU A 5 -11.79 23.97 -12.19
C GLU A 5 -11.51 23.72 -10.70
N ILE A 6 -11.26 22.47 -10.32
CA ILE A 6 -10.89 22.10 -8.94
C ILE A 6 -9.50 22.65 -8.59
N LEU A 7 -8.52 22.55 -9.51
CA LEU A 7 -7.17 23.09 -9.32
C LEU A 7 -7.13 24.62 -9.28
N ASP A 8 -7.96 25.31 -10.07
CA ASP A 8 -8.02 26.77 -10.07
C ASP A 8 -8.78 27.32 -8.86
N ALA A 9 -9.82 26.61 -8.38
CA ALA A 9 -10.51 26.94 -7.14
C ALA A 9 -9.56 26.87 -5.93
N MET A 10 -8.54 26.04 -5.99
CA MET A 10 -7.59 25.79 -4.90
C MET A 10 -6.52 26.86 -4.68
N HIS A 11 -6.13 27.59 -5.72
CA HIS A 11 -5.29 28.77 -5.57
C HIS A 11 -6.07 29.98 -5.04
N ASN A 12 -7.38 29.82 -4.81
CA ASN A 12 -8.21 30.82 -4.18
C ASN A 12 -8.00 30.78 -2.65
N PRO A 13 -7.40 31.82 -2.04
CA PRO A 13 -7.21 31.88 -0.59
C PRO A 13 -8.54 31.81 0.20
N ALA A 14 -9.67 32.10 -0.43
CA ALA A 14 -11.01 32.01 0.19
C ALA A 14 -11.44 30.56 0.55
N LEU A 15 -10.84 29.52 -0.03
CA LEU A 15 -11.16 28.13 0.31
C LEU A 15 -10.43 27.63 1.57
N GLN A 16 -9.33 28.28 1.97
CA GLN A 16 -8.64 27.98 3.23
C GLN A 16 -9.44 28.45 4.46
N GLU A 17 -10.26 29.51 4.33
CA GLU A 17 -11.16 29.97 5.40
C GLU A 17 -12.28 28.96 5.73
N ASN A 18 -12.61 28.05 4.81
CA ASN A 18 -13.63 27.01 5.00
C ASN A 18 -13.08 25.69 5.59
N GLY A 19 -11.80 25.64 5.99
CA GLY A 19 -11.21 24.49 6.69
C GLY A 19 -10.78 23.31 5.81
N TYR A 20 -10.65 23.49 4.49
CA TYR A 20 -10.08 22.48 3.60
C TYR A 20 -8.55 22.48 3.69
N ASN A 21 -7.98 21.40 4.23
CA ASN A 21 -6.54 21.30 4.54
C ASN A 21 -5.73 20.49 3.51
N ASP A 22 -6.37 19.69 2.65
CA ASP A 22 -5.67 18.80 1.71
C ASP A 22 -6.48 18.48 0.43
N VAL A 23 -5.80 17.92 -0.58
CA VAL A 23 -6.35 17.56 -1.88
C VAL A 23 -6.09 16.10 -2.16
N VAL A 24 -7.16 15.34 -2.33
CA VAL A 24 -7.06 13.96 -2.77
C VAL A 24 -7.33 13.91 -4.27
N THR A 25 -6.37 13.38 -5.02
CA THR A 25 -6.56 13.06 -6.45
C THR A 25 -7.60 11.97 -6.58
N GLN A 26 -8.62 12.14 -7.43
CA GLN A 26 -9.49 11.04 -7.85
C GLN A 26 -8.99 10.43 -9.16
N VAL A 27 -8.67 9.14 -9.15
CA VAL A 27 -8.22 8.37 -10.31
C VAL A 27 -9.41 7.63 -10.89
N ASP A 28 -9.97 8.17 -11.97
CA ASP A 28 -11.06 7.55 -12.71
C ASP A 28 -10.53 6.38 -13.58
N PHE A 29 -10.24 5.24 -12.95
CA PHE A 29 -9.83 4.02 -13.64
C PHE A 29 -11.05 3.16 -13.99
N ARG A 30 -11.32 2.97 -15.29
CA ARG A 30 -12.39 2.07 -15.75
C ARG A 30 -11.81 0.69 -16.05
N LEU A 31 -12.35 -0.33 -15.38
CA LEU A 31 -12.08 -1.72 -15.73
C LEU A 31 -12.65 -2.02 -17.13
N SER A 32 -12.03 -2.96 -17.83
CA SER A 32 -12.48 -3.36 -19.17
C SER A 32 -13.67 -4.30 -19.09
N ASP A 33 -14.71 -4.02 -19.87
CA ASP A 33 -15.93 -4.84 -19.97
C ASP A 33 -15.80 -6.03 -20.95
N HIS A 34 -14.60 -6.57 -21.12
CA HIS A 34 -14.38 -7.61 -22.12
C HIS A 34 -14.96 -8.96 -21.64
N PRO A 35 -15.73 -9.71 -22.47
CA PRO A 35 -16.43 -10.92 -22.04
C PRO A 35 -15.49 -12.04 -21.60
N ASN A 36 -14.31 -12.14 -22.21
CA ASN A 36 -13.26 -13.05 -21.75
C ASN A 36 -12.43 -12.41 -20.62
N PRO A 37 -12.38 -13.01 -19.41
CA PRO A 37 -11.67 -12.45 -18.25
C PRO A 37 -10.16 -12.32 -18.47
N ARG A 38 -9.53 -13.24 -19.21
CA ARG A 38 -8.08 -13.19 -19.48
C ARG A 38 -7.72 -12.01 -20.36
N THR A 39 -8.53 -11.75 -21.38
CA THR A 39 -8.35 -10.60 -22.27
C THR A 39 -8.71 -9.30 -21.56
N ALA A 40 -9.71 -9.32 -20.67
CA ALA A 40 -10.05 -8.19 -19.81
C ALA A 40 -8.86 -7.80 -18.92
N ARG A 41 -8.27 -8.78 -18.22
CA ARG A 41 -7.09 -8.57 -17.36
C ARG A 41 -5.90 -7.99 -18.14
N LYS A 42 -5.57 -8.57 -19.30
CA LYS A 42 -4.51 -8.04 -20.20
C LYS A 42 -4.76 -6.59 -20.61
N ARG A 43 -6.02 -6.19 -20.83
CA ARG A 43 -6.38 -4.80 -21.13
C ARG A 43 -6.26 -3.92 -19.89
N ASN A 44 -6.73 -4.37 -18.74
CA ASN A 44 -6.60 -3.68 -17.46
C ASN A 44 -5.14 -3.41 -17.11
N ILE A 45 -4.25 -4.40 -17.23
CA ILE A 45 -2.80 -4.26 -17.02
C ILE A 45 -2.21 -3.19 -17.94
N LYS A 46 -2.53 -3.24 -19.24
CA LYS A 46 -2.04 -2.23 -20.22
C LYS A 46 -2.56 -0.83 -19.88
N ASN A 47 -3.82 -0.71 -19.48
CA ASN A 47 -4.43 0.57 -19.10
C ASN A 47 -3.81 1.11 -17.80
N ALA A 48 -3.61 0.27 -16.80
CA ALA A 48 -2.99 0.65 -15.53
C ALA A 48 -1.54 1.08 -15.73
N ILE A 49 -0.74 0.34 -16.52
CA ILE A 49 0.62 0.77 -16.90
C ILE A 49 0.59 2.11 -17.64
N LYS A 50 -0.44 2.39 -18.43
CA LYS A 50 -0.56 3.69 -19.12
C LYS A 50 -0.95 4.81 -18.15
N ALA A 51 -1.85 4.56 -17.22
CA ALA A 51 -2.28 5.52 -16.19
C ALA A 51 -1.15 5.85 -15.21
N LEU A 52 -0.39 4.84 -14.80
CA LEU A 52 0.71 4.98 -13.84
C LEU A 52 2.00 5.55 -14.44
N LYS A 53 2.02 5.86 -15.75
CA LYS A 53 3.22 6.40 -16.39
C LYS A 53 3.54 7.80 -15.85
N PRO A 54 4.77 8.03 -15.36
CA PRO A 54 5.18 9.34 -14.88
C PRO A 54 5.06 10.44 -15.94
N THR A 55 4.60 11.61 -15.53
CA THR A 55 4.37 12.74 -16.44
C THR A 55 5.70 13.28 -16.98
N LYS A 56 5.85 13.21 -18.30
CA LYS A 56 7.06 13.64 -19.03
C LYS A 56 6.89 15.06 -19.56
N ARG A 57 8.00 15.81 -19.57
CA ARG A 57 8.05 17.10 -20.24
C ARG A 57 8.05 16.90 -21.77
N PRO A 58 7.35 17.76 -22.53
CA PRO A 58 7.37 17.69 -23.98
C PRO A 58 8.79 17.82 -24.50
N PHE A 59 9.10 17.09 -25.59
CA PHE A 59 10.46 16.98 -26.13
C PHE A 59 11.07 18.34 -26.48
N TYR A 60 10.25 19.25 -27.00
CA TYR A 60 10.64 20.59 -27.43
C TYR A 60 10.70 21.62 -26.28
N SER A 61 10.42 21.26 -25.03
CA SER A 61 10.53 22.24 -23.94
C SER A 61 11.99 22.50 -23.56
N PRO A 62 12.46 23.76 -23.51
CA PRO A 62 13.80 24.09 -23.05
C PRO A 62 14.06 23.57 -21.63
N ARG A 63 13.03 23.59 -20.79
CA ARG A 63 13.05 23.03 -19.43
C ARG A 63 13.40 21.54 -19.38
N ARG A 64 13.16 20.76 -20.44
CA ARG A 64 13.56 19.34 -20.49
C ARG A 64 15.07 19.16 -20.56
N TRP A 65 15.77 20.10 -21.19
CA TRP A 65 17.22 20.04 -21.39
C TRP A 65 17.95 20.45 -20.11
N PHE A 66 17.44 21.47 -19.40
CA PHE A 66 18.07 21.98 -18.17
C PHE A 66 17.58 21.31 -16.87
N ARG A 67 16.33 20.82 -16.80
CA ARG A 67 15.72 20.26 -15.57
C ARG A 67 15.29 18.80 -15.71
N GLY A 68 15.69 18.14 -16.80
CA GLY A 68 15.47 16.71 -17.03
C GLY A 68 14.10 16.35 -17.62
N LYS A 69 13.92 15.05 -17.87
CA LYS A 69 12.80 14.48 -18.63
C LYS A 69 11.45 14.55 -17.90
N TYR A 70 11.44 14.44 -16.58
CA TYR A 70 10.21 14.29 -15.78
C TYR A 70 9.73 15.64 -15.23
N ARG A 71 8.42 15.79 -15.12
CA ARG A 71 7.81 17.04 -14.65
C ARG A 71 7.90 17.18 -13.13
N HIS A 72 7.61 16.10 -12.42
CA HIS A 72 7.56 16.03 -10.96
C HIS A 72 8.74 15.19 -10.46
N THR A 73 9.56 15.79 -9.60
CA THR A 73 10.85 15.23 -9.17
C THR A 73 11.13 15.41 -7.68
N LYS A 74 10.23 16.05 -6.94
CA LYS A 74 10.36 16.21 -5.49
C LYS A 74 9.99 14.90 -4.80
N PRO A 75 10.62 14.55 -3.66
CA PRO A 75 10.45 13.24 -3.03
C PRO A 75 9.02 12.93 -2.61
N ASN A 76 8.34 13.91 -2.00
CA ASN A 76 7.00 13.71 -1.46
C ASN A 76 5.91 14.11 -2.48
N GLN A 77 6.28 14.30 -3.74
CA GLN A 77 5.36 14.71 -4.79
C GLN A 77 4.97 13.53 -5.67
N CYS A 78 3.68 13.42 -5.98
CA CYS A 78 3.18 12.45 -6.94
C CYS A 78 3.84 12.62 -8.32
N VAL A 79 4.43 11.54 -8.87
CA VAL A 79 5.12 11.59 -10.17
C VAL A 79 4.18 11.70 -11.39
N ILE A 80 2.88 11.48 -11.18
CA ILE A 80 1.84 11.50 -12.21
C ILE A 80 1.15 12.87 -12.21
N ASP A 81 0.48 13.21 -11.11
CA ASP A 81 -0.36 14.42 -11.03
C ASP A 81 0.37 15.62 -10.43
N GLY A 82 1.42 15.39 -9.65
CA GLY A 82 2.18 16.47 -9.00
C GLY A 82 1.63 16.98 -7.68
N ILE A 83 0.62 16.31 -7.10
CA ILE A 83 0.10 16.62 -5.75
C ILE A 83 1.17 16.31 -4.70
N ASP A 84 1.16 17.07 -3.60
CA ASP A 84 2.02 16.82 -2.43
C ASP A 84 1.41 15.71 -1.57
N CYS A 85 2.19 14.70 -1.24
CA CYS A 85 1.73 13.46 -0.60
C CYS A 85 2.12 13.36 0.87
N MET A 86 2.69 14.43 1.45
CA MET A 86 3.16 14.46 2.85
C MET A 86 2.11 14.05 3.88
N ASN A 87 0.89 14.57 3.73
CA ASN A 87 -0.20 14.35 4.69
C ASN A 87 -1.26 13.38 4.16
N ALA A 88 -0.99 12.74 3.02
CA ALA A 88 -1.94 11.86 2.38
C ALA A 88 -2.03 10.54 3.15
N ASP A 89 -3.25 10.07 3.37
CA ASP A 89 -3.53 8.79 4.03
C ASP A 89 -3.48 7.65 3.00
N TYR A 90 -2.57 6.70 3.21
CA TYR A 90 -2.37 5.53 2.36
C TYR A 90 -3.09 4.27 2.88
N GLY A 91 -3.66 4.32 4.10
CA GLY A 91 -4.24 3.17 4.77
C GLY A 91 -3.26 1.99 4.86
N ASP A 92 -3.78 0.78 4.64
CA ASP A 92 -3.01 -0.47 4.76
C ASP A 92 -1.85 -0.59 3.75
N LEU A 93 -1.93 0.11 2.62
CA LEU A 93 -0.87 0.12 1.60
C LEU A 93 0.41 0.80 2.10
N PHE A 94 0.33 1.60 3.17
CA PHE A 94 1.49 2.22 3.77
C PHE A 94 2.44 1.16 4.32
N ASP A 95 1.92 0.17 5.05
CA ASP A 95 2.72 -0.89 5.64
C ASP A 95 3.34 -1.80 4.57
N GLU A 96 2.66 -2.00 3.44
CA GLU A 96 3.14 -2.84 2.34
C GLU A 96 4.25 -2.17 1.52
N TYR A 97 4.10 -0.88 1.18
CA TYR A 97 4.99 -0.21 0.22
C TYR A 97 5.94 0.82 0.83
N PHE A 98 5.61 1.37 1.99
CA PHE A 98 6.36 2.44 2.64
C PHE A 98 7.14 1.96 3.86
N ARG A 99 7.17 0.65 4.13
CA ARG A 99 8.05 0.05 5.14
C ARG A 99 8.97 -0.97 4.52
N ASP A 100 10.21 -0.99 5.01
CA ASP A 100 11.13 -2.06 4.68
C ASP A 100 10.68 -3.37 5.37
N PRO A 101 10.51 -4.48 4.64
CA PRO A 101 10.01 -5.74 5.21
C PRO A 101 10.95 -6.34 6.27
N VAL A 102 12.23 -5.99 6.27
CA VAL A 102 13.22 -6.53 7.23
C VAL A 102 13.42 -5.61 8.41
N THR A 103 13.62 -4.32 8.16
CA THR A 103 13.96 -3.35 9.22
C THR A 103 12.75 -2.65 9.81
N LEU A 104 11.58 -2.78 9.18
CA LEU A 104 10.33 -2.09 9.52
C LEU A 104 10.45 -0.56 9.50
N GLN A 105 11.55 -0.02 8.96
CA GLN A 105 11.78 1.41 8.85
C GLN A 105 10.92 1.99 7.73
N VAL A 106 10.38 3.19 7.97
CA VAL A 106 9.64 3.93 6.94
C VAL A 106 10.60 4.33 5.83
N LYS A 107 10.36 3.81 4.63
CA LYS A 107 11.12 4.11 3.43
C LYS A 107 10.14 4.62 2.37
N PRO A 108 10.38 5.80 1.78
CA PRO A 108 9.47 6.32 0.76
C PRO A 108 9.45 5.38 -0.44
N PHE A 109 8.25 5.05 -0.92
CA PHE A 109 8.09 4.28 -2.14
C PHE A 109 8.66 5.06 -3.34
N THR A 110 9.57 4.41 -4.08
CA THR A 110 10.22 4.97 -5.27
C THR A 110 9.70 4.30 -6.55
N PRO A 111 8.82 4.95 -7.33
CA PRO A 111 8.29 4.40 -8.56
C PRO A 111 9.35 4.37 -9.65
N THR A 112 9.26 3.36 -10.53
CA THR A 112 10.15 3.26 -11.69
C THR A 112 9.57 4.00 -12.90
N ALA A 113 10.45 4.49 -13.77
CA ALA A 113 10.06 5.17 -15.02
C ALA A 113 9.20 4.31 -15.97
N GLY A 114 9.30 2.98 -15.86
CA GLY A 114 8.52 2.00 -16.62
C GLY A 114 7.40 1.34 -15.82
N VAL A 115 7.05 1.91 -14.65
CA VAL A 115 6.01 1.45 -13.71
C VAL A 115 6.38 0.16 -12.98
N LEU A 116 6.78 -0.88 -13.71
CA LEU A 116 7.13 -2.17 -13.13
C LEU A 116 8.53 -2.17 -12.50
N PRO A 117 8.74 -2.94 -11.42
CA PRO A 117 10.06 -3.09 -10.82
C PRO A 117 11.08 -3.59 -11.86
N GLY A 118 12.28 -3.01 -11.86
CA GLY A 118 13.34 -3.34 -12.82
C GLY A 118 13.15 -2.80 -14.25
N ARG A 119 11.99 -2.20 -14.58
CA ARG A 119 11.77 -1.56 -15.88
C ARG A 119 12.03 -0.05 -15.82
N GLY A 120 13.26 0.36 -16.09
CA GLY A 120 13.65 1.76 -16.24
C GLY A 120 14.49 2.29 -15.07
N ARG A 121 14.46 3.61 -14.86
CA ARG A 121 15.18 4.27 -13.76
C ARG A 121 14.22 4.60 -12.64
N ASP A 122 14.70 4.52 -11.41
CA ASP A 122 13.95 4.92 -10.23
C ASP A 122 13.76 6.44 -10.22
N LEU A 123 12.56 6.86 -9.81
CA LEU A 123 12.21 8.26 -9.68
C LEU A 123 12.30 8.66 -8.21
N LYS A 124 12.63 9.93 -7.99
CA LYS A 124 12.73 10.50 -6.64
C LYS A 124 11.37 10.68 -5.97
N GLY A 125 10.32 10.99 -6.73
CA GLY A 125 8.97 11.24 -6.20
C GLY A 125 8.25 9.96 -5.79
N THR A 126 6.98 10.07 -5.40
CA THR A 126 6.15 8.93 -4.98
C THR A 126 4.85 8.85 -5.81
N TYR A 127 3.95 7.93 -5.48
CA TYR A 127 2.56 7.97 -5.95
C TYR A 127 1.65 8.49 -4.84
N CYS A 128 0.56 9.15 -5.21
CA CYS A 128 -0.49 9.48 -4.25
C CYS A 128 -1.30 8.22 -3.89
N PRO A 129 -2.08 8.22 -2.80
CA PRO A 129 -2.78 7.02 -2.32
C PRO A 129 -3.60 6.29 -3.38
N GLN A 130 -4.34 7.01 -4.22
CA GLN A 130 -5.14 6.38 -5.26
C GLN A 130 -4.31 5.77 -6.40
N HIS A 131 -3.19 6.41 -6.76
CA HIS A 131 -2.25 5.83 -7.71
C HIS A 131 -1.49 4.65 -7.10
N MET A 132 -1.22 4.65 -5.79
CA MET A 132 -0.69 3.48 -5.07
C MET A 132 -1.68 2.32 -5.10
N MET A 133 -2.96 2.57 -4.86
CA MET A 133 -4.01 1.55 -4.95
C MET A 133 -4.07 0.94 -6.36
N LEU A 134 -4.04 1.76 -7.41
CA LEU A 134 -3.98 1.26 -8.78
C LEU A 134 -2.71 0.48 -9.07
N TYR A 135 -1.57 0.85 -8.46
CA TYR A 135 -0.32 0.13 -8.58
C TYR A 135 -0.37 -1.24 -7.88
N HIS A 136 -0.95 -1.32 -6.68
CA HIS A 136 -1.17 -2.58 -5.98
C HIS A 136 -2.05 -3.53 -6.83
N ASN A 137 -3.20 -3.05 -7.31
CA ASN A 137 -4.07 -3.81 -8.22
C ASN A 137 -3.35 -4.27 -9.50
N LEU A 138 -2.44 -3.45 -10.03
CA LEU A 138 -1.63 -3.82 -11.20
C LEU A 138 -0.71 -5.00 -10.86
N MET A 139 -0.08 -5.01 -9.70
CA MET A 139 0.80 -6.10 -9.27
C MET A 139 0.00 -7.40 -9.09
N GLU A 140 -1.16 -7.34 -8.44
CA GLU A 140 -2.07 -8.49 -8.31
C GLU A 140 -2.50 -9.03 -9.68
N TRP A 141 -2.88 -8.17 -10.62
CA TRP A 141 -3.28 -8.63 -11.95
C TRP A 141 -2.14 -9.30 -12.73
N ILE A 142 -0.90 -8.84 -12.53
CA ILE A 142 0.27 -9.46 -13.15
C ILE A 142 0.50 -10.84 -12.54
N GLU A 143 0.45 -10.96 -11.22
CA GLU A 143 0.60 -12.25 -10.52
C GLU A 143 -0.46 -13.25 -10.97
N GLN A 144 -1.73 -12.85 -10.99
CA GLN A 144 -2.82 -13.70 -11.48
C GLN A 144 -2.66 -14.08 -12.96
N GLU A 145 -2.10 -13.20 -13.80
CA GLU A 145 -1.81 -13.52 -15.21
C GLU A 145 -0.69 -14.55 -15.34
N GLU A 146 0.33 -14.49 -14.47
CA GLU A 146 1.43 -15.46 -14.43
C GLU A 146 0.97 -16.82 -13.91
N GLU A 147 0.15 -16.88 -12.87
CA GLU A 147 -0.40 -18.12 -12.31
C GLU A 147 -1.31 -18.87 -13.29
N GLU A 148 -2.16 -18.14 -14.02
CA GLU A 148 -3.07 -18.73 -14.99
C GLU A 148 -2.40 -19.11 -16.32
N ASP A 149 -1.14 -18.76 -16.54
CA ASP A 149 -0.44 -19.09 -17.78
C ASP A 149 -0.30 -20.63 -17.89
N PRO A 150 -0.93 -21.29 -18.89
CA PRO A 150 -0.80 -22.74 -19.05
C PRO A 150 0.65 -23.18 -19.29
N GLY A 151 1.52 -22.25 -19.72
CA GLY A 151 2.96 -22.48 -19.85
C GLY A 151 3.77 -22.23 -18.58
N PHE A 152 3.16 -21.79 -17.47
CA PHE A 152 3.86 -21.38 -16.25
C PHE A 152 4.83 -22.46 -15.75
N PHE A 153 4.33 -23.67 -15.53
CA PHE A 153 5.14 -24.80 -15.06
C PHE A 153 6.29 -25.12 -16.02
N THR A 154 6.06 -25.06 -17.34
CA THR A 154 7.11 -25.31 -18.33
C THR A 154 8.19 -24.23 -18.34
N LYS A 155 7.82 -22.96 -18.10
CA LYS A 155 8.76 -21.84 -18.00
C LYS A 155 9.55 -21.89 -16.71
N MET A 156 8.91 -22.24 -15.60
CA MET A 156 9.53 -22.38 -14.29
C MET A 156 10.48 -23.58 -14.23
N ALA A 157 10.11 -24.71 -14.85
CA ALA A 157 11.00 -25.84 -15.05
C ALA A 157 12.24 -25.46 -15.87
N LYS A 158 12.09 -24.66 -16.95
CA LYS A 158 13.24 -24.14 -17.72
C LYS A 158 14.14 -23.19 -16.91
N LYS A 159 13.59 -22.52 -15.89
CA LYS A 159 14.35 -21.69 -14.93
C LYS A 159 14.96 -22.52 -13.79
N GLY A 160 14.80 -23.84 -13.78
CA GLY A 160 15.31 -24.73 -12.75
C GLY A 160 14.49 -24.76 -11.45
N VAL A 161 13.27 -24.23 -11.46
CA VAL A 161 12.37 -24.27 -10.30
C VAL A 161 11.53 -25.54 -10.35
N ALA A 162 11.72 -26.41 -9.36
CA ALA A 162 10.93 -27.63 -9.18
C ALA A 162 9.79 -27.39 -8.19
N PHE A 163 8.55 -27.72 -8.57
CA PHE A 163 7.40 -27.68 -7.68
C PHE A 163 7.26 -29.02 -6.97
N VAL A 164 7.46 -29.03 -5.66
CA VAL A 164 7.20 -30.20 -4.82
C VAL A 164 5.72 -30.18 -4.43
N PRO A 165 4.91 -31.19 -4.77
CA PRO A 165 3.53 -31.25 -4.34
C PRO A 165 3.49 -31.42 -2.82
N ILE A 166 2.85 -30.48 -2.13
CA ILE A 166 2.60 -30.56 -0.70
C ILE A 166 1.16 -31.04 -0.54
N MET A 167 0.97 -32.22 0.06
CA MET A 167 -0.35 -32.63 0.53
C MET A 167 -0.71 -31.72 1.71
N ARG A 168 -1.55 -30.72 1.46
CA ARG A 168 -2.18 -29.96 2.54
C ARG A 168 -3.20 -30.87 3.18
N THR A 169 -2.99 -31.27 4.43
CA THR A 169 -4.04 -31.89 5.23
C THR A 169 -5.25 -30.96 5.23
N GLU A 170 -6.40 -31.46 4.81
CA GLU A 170 -7.66 -30.72 4.88
C GLU A 170 -7.85 -30.26 6.31
N LYS A 171 -7.81 -28.93 6.53
CA LYS A 171 -8.15 -28.38 7.84
C LYS A 171 -9.62 -28.71 8.07
N ALA A 172 -9.94 -29.24 9.25
CA ALA A 172 -11.32 -29.46 9.64
C ALA A 172 -12.12 -28.16 9.42
N PRO A 173 -13.36 -28.24 8.90
CA PRO A 173 -14.16 -27.05 8.64
C PRO A 173 -14.36 -26.29 9.96
N GLU A 174 -13.68 -25.15 10.09
CA GLU A 174 -13.86 -24.26 11.24
C GLU A 174 -15.27 -23.68 11.23
N HIS A 175 -15.85 -23.47 12.41
CA HIS A 175 -17.17 -22.87 12.52
C HIS A 175 -17.17 -21.47 11.86
N PRO A 176 -18.18 -21.10 11.05
CA PRO A 176 -18.17 -19.86 10.25
C PRO A 176 -18.01 -18.59 11.09
N LEU A 177 -18.48 -18.60 12.35
CA LEU A 177 -18.23 -17.49 13.27
C LEU A 177 -16.75 -17.34 13.64
N ILE A 178 -16.03 -18.45 13.82
CA ILE A 178 -14.59 -18.41 14.12
C ILE A 178 -13.88 -17.75 12.94
N VAL A 179 -14.12 -18.21 11.72
CA VAL A 179 -13.55 -17.64 10.48
C VAL A 179 -13.83 -16.14 10.36
N LYS A 180 -15.04 -15.69 10.72
CA LYS A 180 -15.42 -14.27 10.70
C LYS A 180 -14.61 -13.42 11.68
N TRP A 181 -14.34 -13.92 12.88
CA TRP A 181 -13.65 -13.18 13.94
C TRP A 181 -12.11 -13.36 13.92
N THR A 182 -11.60 -14.41 13.28
CA THR A 182 -10.17 -14.63 13.06
C THR A 182 -9.41 -13.40 12.54
N PRO A 183 -9.86 -12.66 11.50
CA PRO A 183 -9.15 -11.47 11.04
C PRO A 183 -9.06 -10.37 12.10
N ILE A 184 -10.10 -10.20 12.92
CA ILE A 184 -10.12 -9.21 14.02
C ILE A 184 -9.11 -9.58 15.10
N PHE A 185 -9.00 -10.86 15.44
CA PHE A 185 -7.96 -11.33 16.38
C PHE A 185 -6.55 -11.13 15.81
N GLN A 186 -6.36 -11.35 14.50
CA GLN A 186 -5.07 -11.11 13.85
C GLN A 186 -4.69 -9.64 13.84
N GLU A 187 -5.64 -8.75 13.57
CA GLU A 187 -5.45 -7.29 13.60
C GLU A 187 -5.14 -6.81 15.03
N ALA A 188 -5.91 -7.26 16.02
CA ALA A 188 -5.66 -6.94 17.41
C ALA A 188 -4.26 -7.42 17.87
N MET A 189 -3.83 -8.61 17.45
CA MET A 189 -2.49 -9.12 17.73
C MET A 189 -1.40 -8.27 17.06
N LYS A 190 -1.63 -7.82 15.82
CA LYS A 190 -0.74 -6.93 15.08
C LYS A 190 -0.62 -5.55 15.72
N ASP A 191 -1.65 -5.09 16.41
CA ASP A 191 -1.67 -3.82 17.15
C ASP A 191 -1.14 -3.95 18.58
N GLY A 192 -0.72 -5.14 18.99
CA GLY A 192 -0.19 -5.39 20.33
C GLY A 192 -1.25 -5.44 21.42
N ILE A 193 -2.53 -5.58 21.05
CA ILE A 193 -3.63 -5.80 21.99
C ILE A 193 -3.51 -7.21 22.56
N GLN A 194 -3.68 -7.33 23.87
CA GLN A 194 -3.54 -8.61 24.56
C GLN A 194 -4.71 -9.53 24.24
N ILE A 195 -4.37 -10.74 23.79
CA ILE A 195 -5.33 -11.81 23.53
C ILE A 195 -5.08 -12.94 24.53
N LEU A 196 -6.08 -13.24 25.35
CA LEU A 196 -6.03 -14.34 26.30
C LEU A 196 -6.77 -15.54 25.72
N HIS A 197 -6.07 -16.67 25.60
CA HIS A 197 -6.66 -17.95 25.20
C HIS A 197 -6.78 -18.86 26.41
N TYR A 198 -8.00 -19.21 26.78
CA TYR A 198 -8.28 -20.21 27.81
C TYR A 198 -8.49 -21.55 27.13
N LYS A 199 -7.53 -22.45 27.35
CA LYS A 199 -7.59 -23.83 26.88
C LYS A 199 -8.33 -24.69 27.87
N ASN A 200 -9.18 -25.58 27.36
CA ASN A 200 -9.74 -26.64 28.16
C ASN A 200 -8.62 -27.59 28.61
N PRO A 201 -8.46 -27.89 29.91
CA PRO A 201 -7.40 -28.79 30.37
C PRO A 201 -7.61 -30.25 29.93
N ILE A 202 -8.81 -30.62 29.47
CA ILE A 202 -9.15 -31.99 29.08
C ILE A 202 -9.03 -32.18 27.56
N SER A 203 -9.60 -31.26 26.75
CA SER A 203 -9.55 -31.36 25.28
C SER A 203 -8.35 -30.65 24.64
N ASN A 204 -7.63 -29.79 25.39
CA ASN A 204 -6.58 -28.89 24.90
C ASN A 204 -7.04 -27.91 23.79
N GLU A 205 -8.34 -27.81 23.53
CA GLU A 205 -8.92 -26.86 22.60
C GLU A 205 -9.10 -25.48 23.26
N ASN A 206 -9.02 -24.42 22.46
CA ASN A 206 -9.24 -23.04 22.93
C ASN A 206 -10.76 -22.80 23.06
N ASP A 207 -11.30 -22.93 24.26
CA ASP A 207 -12.74 -22.74 24.52
C ASP A 207 -13.13 -21.26 24.55
N ILE A 208 -12.27 -20.40 25.12
CA ILE A 208 -12.57 -18.97 25.31
C ILE A 208 -11.37 -18.15 24.85
N THR A 209 -11.62 -17.19 23.97
CA THR A 209 -10.64 -16.16 23.58
C THR A 209 -11.17 -14.79 24.00
N MET A 210 -10.38 -14.04 24.78
CA MET A 210 -10.73 -12.70 25.24
C MET A 210 -9.76 -11.66 24.68
N LEU A 211 -10.32 -10.56 24.16
CA LEU A 211 -9.56 -9.36 23.81
C LEU A 211 -9.59 -8.40 24.99
N VAL A 212 -8.42 -8.03 25.51
CA VAL A 212 -8.29 -7.12 26.65
C VAL A 212 -7.78 -5.78 26.16
N PHE A 213 -8.67 -4.78 26.16
CA PHE A 213 -8.38 -3.40 25.83
C PHE A 213 -8.03 -2.64 27.11
N ASP A 214 -6.73 -2.45 27.38
CA ASP A 214 -6.29 -1.52 28.42
C ASP A 214 -6.18 -0.12 27.79
N ASN A 215 -7.09 0.77 28.17
CA ASN A 215 -7.15 2.14 27.63
C ASN A 215 -5.85 2.93 27.83
N ARG A 216 -5.03 2.62 28.85
CA ARG A 216 -3.75 3.28 29.08
C ARG A 216 -2.69 2.77 28.11
N VAL A 217 -2.66 1.45 27.90
CA VAL A 217 -1.79 0.83 26.90
C VAL A 217 -2.19 1.26 25.50
N LEU A 218 -3.49 1.37 25.22
CA LEU A 218 -4.01 1.84 23.92
C LEU A 218 -3.63 3.30 23.61
N ALA A 219 -3.72 4.18 24.60
CA ALA A 219 -3.29 5.58 24.46
C ALA A 219 -1.76 5.71 24.29
N GLN A 220 -1.01 4.68 24.70
CA GLN A 220 0.44 4.61 24.68
C GLN A 220 0.99 3.87 23.44
N THR A 221 0.27 2.87 22.91
CA THR A 221 0.58 2.24 21.63
C THR A 221 0.52 3.31 20.55
N ALA A 222 1.68 3.58 19.95
CA ALA A 222 1.79 4.58 18.91
C ALA A 222 0.79 4.25 17.78
N PRO A 223 -0.03 5.23 17.33
CA PRO A 223 -0.89 5.01 16.17
C PRO A 223 -0.01 4.59 15.00
N ARG A 224 -0.45 3.57 14.25
CA ARG A 224 0.21 3.25 12.97
C ARG A 224 0.15 4.49 12.10
N SER A 225 1.30 5.07 11.77
CA SER A 225 1.34 6.21 10.86
C SER A 225 1.01 5.70 9.46
N ASN A 226 -0.17 6.04 8.96
CA ASN A 226 -0.58 5.77 7.58
C ASN A 226 -0.20 6.92 6.63
N THR A 227 0.50 7.93 7.14
CA THR A 227 0.92 9.12 6.41
C THR A 227 2.43 9.23 6.35
N MET A 228 2.95 9.88 5.30
CA MET A 228 4.38 10.16 5.09
C MET A 228 4.89 11.33 5.95
N SER A 229 4.34 11.52 7.15
CA SER A 229 4.72 12.64 8.02
C SER A 229 6.22 12.57 8.38
N ASN A 230 6.86 13.73 8.47
CA ASN A 230 8.24 13.87 8.95
C ASN A 230 8.33 13.62 10.47
N MET A 231 7.58 12.67 11.03
CA MET A 231 7.84 12.25 12.40
C MET A 231 9.23 11.61 12.39
N ASP A 232 10.19 12.37 12.90
CA ASP A 232 11.57 11.96 12.98
C ASP A 232 11.59 10.65 13.78
N MET A 233 12.25 9.60 13.28
CA MET A 233 12.33 8.33 14.03
C MET A 233 12.97 8.54 15.40
N ALA A 234 13.73 9.62 15.59
CA ALA A 234 14.19 10.09 16.89
C ALA A 234 13.04 10.41 17.86
N GLU A 235 11.94 10.99 17.39
CA GLU A 235 10.74 11.26 18.18
C GLU A 235 9.98 9.96 18.47
N TYR A 236 9.87 9.04 17.50
CA TYR A 236 9.32 7.70 17.72
C TYR A 236 10.13 6.88 18.74
N TYR A 237 11.46 6.86 18.64
CA TYR A 237 12.34 6.20 19.60
C TYR A 237 12.32 6.90 20.97
N ARG A 238 12.24 8.23 21.04
CA ARG A 238 12.04 8.95 22.31
C ARG A 238 10.74 8.57 22.99
N ILE A 239 9.65 8.45 22.22
CA ILE A 239 8.36 7.98 22.74
C ILE A 239 8.49 6.54 23.23
N MET A 240 9.15 5.65 22.48
CA MET A 240 9.42 4.27 22.87
C MET A 240 10.34 4.15 24.10
N GLU A 241 11.35 5.00 24.24
CA GLU A 241 12.24 5.06 25.40
C GLU A 241 11.51 5.61 26.63
N GLN A 242 10.66 6.63 26.48
CA GLN A 242 9.77 7.10 27.54
C GLN A 242 8.79 5.99 27.99
N MET A 243 8.31 5.17 27.06
CA MET A 243 7.45 4.02 27.35
C MET A 243 8.17 2.90 28.11
N GLN A 244 9.46 2.67 27.80
CA GLN A 244 10.30 1.70 28.52
C GLN A 244 10.72 2.22 29.90
N GLY A 245 10.95 3.52 30.04
CA GLY A 245 11.31 4.17 31.30
C GLY A 245 10.18 4.25 32.32
N GLN A 246 8.91 4.26 31.89
CA GLN A 246 7.74 4.25 32.80
C GLN A 246 7.36 2.85 33.32
N ARG A 247 8.06 1.79 32.89
CA ARG A 247 7.88 0.41 33.39
C ARG A 247 8.81 0.03 34.55
N GLN A 248 9.46 1.02 35.18
CA GLN A 248 10.20 0.85 36.44
C GLN A 248 9.47 1.50 37.61
#